data_AF-A0AAE7BAG2-F1
#
_entry.id   AF-A0AAE7BAG2-F1
#
_cell.length_a   1.000
_cell.length_b   1.000
_cell.length_c   1.000
_cell.angle_alpha   90.00
_cell.angle_beta   90.00
_cell.angle_gamma   90.00
#
_symmetry.space_group_name_H-M   'P 1'
#
loop_
_entity.id
_entity.type
_entity.pdbx_description
1 polymer ?
#
loop_
_entity_poly.entity_id
_entity_poly.type
_entity_poly.pdbx_seq_one_letter_code
_entity_poly.pdbx_strand_id
1 'polypeptide(L)'
;MDVFGKVTDFITLVQESDYNLSMIYSQDPNTIYVILLIMLALLFGVLFTLNNIVKTKELLNLISEIKDTKELEEYNNKLNKIVLELPKRGFKPANNLNSLKEVILKNHLNLLKNKNIKEKIEQYKYLSNSYTSIFESMKKFNIKDGIKFYEKKSKDLLDIELFKELENYYKNTYFKKEDAVFVDSIVSYANSTANSSDIINPLFIQINRFDFGFNLELFKFIRALDKKKSERIFIECNKKMDNLLSNEYGKVSEVILFYMLKNGEEDKVYTYISTLKDSKHLQSLYYNLFAKKDDINLDLSFIKNETKINEKYKDYLDNQISLNWKDLNYVNHIIKSANVVQTLGHADYRIILERVEKLEKELLDNQTIQQVLEIAKRAETIAKEAKAIARSK
;
A
#
# COMPACT_ATOMS: atom_id res chain seq x y z
N MET A 1 26.22 60.03 -19.33
CA MET A 1 25.22 61.10 -19.19
C MET A 1 25.32 61.61 -17.77
N ASP A 2 25.63 62.89 -17.58
CA ASP A 2 25.70 63.48 -16.23
C ASP A 2 24.28 63.72 -15.71
N VAL A 3 23.81 62.79 -14.88
CA VAL A 3 22.46 62.83 -14.30
C VAL A 3 22.33 63.98 -13.30
N PHE A 4 23.41 64.34 -12.61
CA PHE A 4 23.41 65.43 -11.64
C PHE A 4 23.36 66.80 -12.34
N GLY A 5 24.08 66.96 -13.45
CA GLY A 5 23.96 68.14 -14.31
C GLY A 5 22.53 68.37 -14.77
N LYS A 6 21.89 67.33 -15.34
CA LYS A 6 20.49 67.42 -15.81
C LYS A 6 19.44 67.74 -14.74
N VAL A 7 19.64 67.24 -13.51
CA VAL A 7 18.75 67.56 -12.38
C VAL A 7 18.91 69.02 -11.98
N THR A 8 20.13 69.53 -11.98
CA THR A 8 20.43 70.94 -11.66
C THR A 8 19.87 71.87 -12.73
N ASP A 9 20.05 71.54 -14.00
CA ASP A 9 19.51 72.29 -15.14
C ASP A 9 17.98 72.37 -15.10
N PHE A 10 17.31 71.26 -14.78
CA PHE A 10 15.86 71.26 -14.62
C PHE A 10 15.37 72.10 -13.45
N ILE A 11 16.03 72.05 -12.29
CA ILE A 11 15.65 72.87 -11.13
C ILE A 11 15.72 74.35 -11.49
N THR A 12 16.76 74.76 -12.22
CA THR A 12 16.90 76.12 -12.75
C THR A 12 15.76 76.44 -13.72
N LEU A 13 15.46 75.54 -14.66
CA LEU A 13 14.39 75.72 -15.65
C LEU A 13 12.99 75.79 -15.02
N VAL A 14 12.75 75.05 -13.93
CA VAL A 14 11.52 75.10 -13.12
C VAL A 14 11.37 76.46 -12.44
N GLN A 15 12.46 77.02 -11.92
CA GLN A 15 12.47 78.34 -11.27
C GLN A 15 12.26 79.47 -12.28
N GLU A 16 12.88 79.39 -13.46
CA GLU A 16 12.76 80.38 -14.53
C GLU A 16 11.39 80.39 -15.21
N SER A 17 10.68 79.26 -15.20
CA SER A 17 9.37 79.09 -15.85
C SER A 17 8.16 79.30 -14.92
N ASP A 18 8.38 79.82 -13.71
CA ASP A 18 7.35 79.98 -12.66
C ASP A 18 6.55 78.68 -12.44
N TYR A 19 7.25 77.55 -12.41
CA TYR A 19 6.69 76.21 -12.20
C TYR A 19 5.70 75.73 -13.30
N ASN A 20 5.65 76.38 -14.46
CA ASN A 20 4.77 75.98 -15.56
C ASN A 20 5.35 74.79 -16.37
N LEU A 21 4.88 73.59 -16.03
CA LEU A 21 5.24 72.33 -16.68
C LEU A 21 5.10 72.31 -18.21
N SER A 22 4.11 73.02 -18.77
CA SER A 22 3.93 73.09 -20.23
C SER A 22 5.05 73.88 -20.91
N MET A 23 5.56 74.91 -20.22
CA MET A 23 6.63 75.78 -20.73
C MET A 23 7.98 75.06 -20.67
N ILE A 24 8.24 74.35 -19.57
CA ILE A 24 9.43 73.50 -19.40
C ILE A 24 9.45 72.38 -20.44
N TYR A 25 8.30 71.74 -20.71
CA TYR A 25 8.18 70.68 -21.72
C TYR A 25 8.43 71.19 -23.14
N SER A 26 8.02 72.42 -23.44
CA SER A 26 8.28 73.02 -24.75
C SER A 26 9.75 73.37 -24.98
N GLN A 27 10.52 73.62 -23.92
CA GLN A 27 11.92 74.05 -23.98
C GLN A 27 12.90 72.86 -23.91
N ASP A 28 12.64 71.87 -23.07
CA ASP A 28 13.45 70.65 -22.97
C ASP A 28 12.61 69.41 -22.62
N PRO A 29 11.97 68.77 -23.62
CA PRO A 29 11.15 67.58 -23.41
C PRO A 29 11.94 66.39 -22.83
N ASN A 30 13.21 66.24 -23.24
CA ASN A 30 14.04 65.10 -22.86
C ASN A 30 14.40 65.12 -21.37
N THR A 31 14.66 66.30 -20.81
CA THR A 31 14.96 66.44 -19.39
C THR A 31 13.73 66.17 -18.51
N ILE A 32 12.52 66.53 -18.96
CA ILE A 32 11.27 66.12 -18.29
C ILE A 32 11.08 64.60 -18.27
N TYR A 33 11.30 63.91 -19.39
CA TYR A 33 11.20 62.45 -19.43
C TYR A 33 12.21 61.77 -18.50
N VAL A 34 13.44 62.27 -18.44
CA VAL A 34 14.47 61.78 -17.51
C VAL A 34 14.02 61.94 -16.05
N ILE A 35 13.39 63.06 -15.71
CA ILE A 35 12.98 63.35 -14.33
C ILE A 35 11.74 62.59 -13.92
N LEU A 36 10.78 62.40 -14.83
CA LEU A 36 9.66 61.48 -14.63
C LEU A 36 10.16 60.05 -14.38
N LEU A 37 11.16 59.58 -15.13
CA LEU A 37 11.77 58.26 -14.91
C LEU A 37 12.47 58.16 -13.55
N ILE A 38 13.18 59.21 -13.12
CA ILE A 38 13.81 59.26 -11.78
C ILE A 38 12.74 59.21 -10.69
N MET A 39 11.67 60.00 -10.80
CA MET A 39 10.56 59.99 -9.85
C MET A 39 9.86 58.63 -9.79
N LEU A 40 9.66 57.99 -10.94
CA LEU A 40 9.08 56.65 -11.04
C LEU A 40 9.99 55.60 -10.37
N ALA A 41 11.31 55.68 -10.61
CA ALA A 41 12.29 54.80 -9.97
C ALA A 41 12.35 54.98 -8.45
N LEU A 42 12.28 56.22 -7.96
CA LEU A 42 12.18 56.52 -6.53
C LEU A 42 10.89 55.96 -5.93
N LEU A 43 9.76 56.13 -6.61
CA LEU A 43 8.47 55.59 -6.18
C LEU A 43 8.49 54.06 -6.10
N PHE A 44 9.08 53.39 -7.09
CA PHE A 44 9.33 51.95 -7.04
C PHE A 44 10.25 51.55 -5.88
N GLY A 45 11.31 52.31 -5.62
CA GLY A 45 12.20 52.10 -4.47
C GLY A 45 11.47 52.20 -3.14
N VAL A 46 10.61 53.21 -2.97
CA VAL A 46 9.78 53.39 -1.77
C VAL A 46 8.78 52.24 -1.62
N LEU A 47 8.05 51.88 -2.68
CA LEU A 47 7.12 50.75 -2.65
C LEU A 47 7.82 49.42 -2.33
N PHE A 48 9.01 49.20 -2.91
CA PHE A 48 9.81 48.01 -2.66
C PHE A 48 10.26 47.91 -1.20
N THR A 49 10.75 49.02 -0.63
CA THR A 49 11.19 49.06 0.77
C THR A 49 10.02 48.88 1.74
N LEU A 50 8.89 49.55 1.52
CA LEU A 50 7.68 49.38 2.32
C LEU A 50 7.19 47.93 2.29
N ASN A 51 7.09 47.33 1.10
CA ASN A 51 6.71 45.94 0.92
C ASN A 51 7.68 44.99 1.64
N ASN A 52 8.99 45.26 1.57
CA ASN A 52 9.98 44.46 2.27
C ASN A 52 9.84 44.56 3.80
N ILE A 53 9.54 45.75 4.34
CA ILE A 53 9.31 45.96 5.78
C ILE A 53 8.08 45.18 6.25
N VAL A 54 6.96 45.28 5.53
CA VAL A 54 5.72 44.55 5.86
C VAL A 54 5.97 43.05 5.88
N LYS A 55 6.54 42.49 4.80
CA LYS A 55 6.83 41.05 4.72
C LYS A 55 7.84 40.57 5.76
N THR A 56 8.80 41.42 6.14
CA THR A 56 9.74 41.13 7.23
C THR A 56 9.01 41.04 8.58
N LYS A 57 8.05 41.93 8.84
CA LYS A 57 7.22 41.91 10.05
C LYS A 57 6.32 40.68 10.09
N GLU A 58 5.68 40.33 8.97
CA GLU A 58 4.87 39.11 8.83
C GLU A 58 5.72 37.86 9.12
N LEU A 59 6.93 37.76 8.56
CA LEU A 59 7.82 36.64 8.81
C LEU A 59 8.24 36.55 10.28
N LEU A 60 8.52 37.68 10.94
CA LEU A 60 8.84 37.70 12.36
C LEU A 60 7.68 37.18 13.22
N ASN A 61 6.46 37.59 12.91
CA ASN A 61 5.25 37.09 13.58
C ASN A 61 5.09 35.58 13.36
N LEU A 62 5.21 35.10 12.11
CA LEU A 62 5.15 33.68 11.79
C LEU A 62 6.19 32.86 12.56
N ILE A 63 7.42 33.33 12.68
CA ILE A 63 8.49 32.68 13.46
C ILE A 63 8.14 32.66 14.95
N SER A 64 7.50 33.71 15.48
CA SER A 64 7.11 33.73 16.88
C SER A 64 5.93 32.81 17.20
N GLU A 65 4.99 32.64 16.26
CA GLU A 65 3.76 31.88 16.44
C GLU A 65 3.92 30.37 16.16
N ILE A 66 4.86 29.98 15.29
CA ILE A 66 5.01 28.56 14.90
C ILE A 66 5.30 27.64 16.10
N LYS A 67 5.97 28.15 17.13
CA LYS A 67 6.30 27.40 18.36
C LYS A 67 5.05 27.01 19.18
N ASP A 68 3.94 27.74 19.03
CA ASP A 68 2.70 27.57 19.79
C ASP A 68 1.61 26.85 18.97
N THR A 69 1.97 26.36 17.78
CA THR A 69 1.03 25.72 16.86
C THR A 69 0.62 24.34 17.37
N LYS A 70 -0.69 24.06 17.36
CA LYS A 70 -1.28 22.80 17.89
C LYS A 70 -1.60 21.77 16.82
N GLU A 71 -1.71 22.19 15.57
CA GLU A 71 -2.05 21.33 14.44
C GLU A 71 -0.88 21.19 13.49
N LEU A 72 -0.63 19.95 13.05
CA LEU A 72 0.52 19.63 12.20
C LEU A 72 0.43 20.31 10.82
N GLU A 73 -0.77 20.40 10.25
CA GLU A 73 -0.99 21.05 8.96
C GLU A 73 -0.71 22.55 9.03
N GLU A 74 -1.22 23.23 10.06
CA GLU A 74 -0.92 24.63 10.33
C GLU A 74 0.58 24.84 10.53
N TYR A 75 1.23 23.95 11.29
CA TYR A 75 2.68 24.01 11.53
C TYR A 75 3.45 23.93 10.21
N ASN A 76 3.11 22.97 9.34
CA ASN A 76 3.77 22.79 8.04
C ASN A 76 3.53 23.99 7.13
N ASN A 77 2.32 24.54 7.11
CA ASN A 77 2.03 25.75 6.34
C ASN A 77 2.86 26.94 6.79
N LYS A 78 3.02 27.13 8.11
CA LYS A 78 3.90 28.18 8.68
C LYS A 78 5.37 27.91 8.35
N LEU A 79 5.85 26.68 8.54
CA LEU A 79 7.24 26.32 8.24
C LEU A 79 7.58 26.53 6.76
N ASN A 80 6.69 26.13 5.85
CA ASN A 80 6.86 26.35 4.42
C ASN A 80 6.99 27.84 4.08
N LYS A 81 6.11 28.68 4.64
CA LYS A 81 6.19 30.14 4.47
C LYS A 81 7.51 30.70 5.00
N ILE A 82 7.98 30.21 6.15
CA ILE A 82 9.29 30.59 6.70
C ILE A 82 10.39 30.22 5.72
N VAL A 83 10.46 28.96 5.25
CA VAL A 83 11.47 28.48 4.30
C VAL A 83 11.52 29.34 3.03
N LEU A 84 10.36 29.70 2.48
CA LEU A 84 10.26 30.47 1.23
C LEU A 84 10.66 31.94 1.37
N GLU A 85 10.34 32.57 2.50
CA GLU A 85 10.56 34.00 2.70
C GLU A 85 11.89 34.33 3.37
N LEU A 86 12.39 33.45 4.25
CA LEU A 86 13.64 33.65 4.99
C LEU A 86 14.83 34.13 4.14
N PRO A 87 15.17 33.52 2.97
CA PRO A 87 16.32 33.95 2.18
C PRO A 87 16.17 35.35 1.57
N LYS A 88 14.96 35.92 1.56
CA LYS A 88 14.65 37.24 0.97
C LYS A 88 14.65 38.38 2.00
N ARG A 89 14.55 38.09 3.31
CA ARG A 89 14.22 39.08 4.36
C ARG A 89 15.38 39.46 5.28
N GLY A 90 16.60 39.02 4.97
CA GLY A 90 17.83 39.50 5.61
C GLY A 90 18.13 38.87 6.98
N PHE A 91 19.11 39.46 7.66
CA PHE A 91 19.67 38.93 8.92
C PHE A 91 18.67 38.88 10.08
N LYS A 92 17.81 39.89 10.24
CA LYS A 92 16.96 40.05 11.44
C LYS A 92 15.98 38.87 11.64
N PRO A 93 15.17 38.45 10.65
CA PRO A 93 14.32 37.26 10.79
C PRO A 93 15.11 35.97 10.98
N ALA A 94 16.24 35.82 10.31
CA ALA A 94 17.09 34.63 10.44
C ALA A 94 17.70 34.50 11.84
N ASN A 95 18.12 35.61 12.46
CA ASN A 95 18.60 35.60 13.82
C ASN A 95 17.48 35.31 14.83
N ASN A 96 16.26 35.82 14.59
CA ASN A 96 15.09 35.49 15.40
C ASN A 96 14.76 33.99 15.33
N LEU A 97 14.74 33.40 14.13
CA LEU A 97 14.52 31.97 13.94
C LEU A 97 15.62 31.14 14.63
N ASN A 98 16.88 31.58 14.58
CA ASN A 98 17.98 30.94 15.29
C ASN A 98 17.79 30.94 16.82
N SER A 99 17.19 31.99 17.38
CA SER A 99 16.92 32.06 18.83
C SER A 99 15.83 31.10 19.31
N LEU A 100 14.89 30.73 18.43
CA LEU A 100 13.74 29.87 18.76
C LEU A 100 13.87 28.42 18.25
N LYS A 101 14.96 28.09 17.56
CA LYS A 101 15.16 26.82 16.81
C LYS A 101 14.85 25.55 17.62
N GLU A 102 15.25 25.50 18.88
CA GLU A 102 15.04 24.31 19.73
C GLU A 102 13.58 24.13 20.12
N VAL A 103 12.89 25.23 20.45
CA VAL A 103 11.47 25.21 20.83
C VAL A 103 10.62 24.81 19.64
N ILE A 104 10.94 25.34 18.45
CA ILE A 104 10.26 25.02 17.20
C ILE A 104 10.41 23.52 16.87
N LEU A 105 11.63 22.99 16.94
CA LEU A 105 11.88 21.56 16.74
C LEU A 105 11.11 20.70 17.75
N LYS A 106 11.19 21.05 19.05
CA LYS A 106 10.49 20.34 20.11
C LYS A 106 8.98 20.32 19.91
N ASN A 107 8.39 21.44 19.46
CA ASN A 107 6.97 21.50 19.16
C ASN A 107 6.61 20.52 18.03
N HIS A 108 7.35 20.53 16.92
CA HIS A 108 7.10 19.60 15.82
C HIS A 108 7.17 18.14 16.27
N LEU A 109 8.22 17.76 17.01
CA LEU A 109 8.36 16.38 17.50
C LEU A 109 7.20 15.98 18.43
N ASN A 110 6.66 16.91 19.22
CA ASN A 110 5.47 16.66 20.03
C ASN A 110 4.22 16.43 19.18
N LEU A 111 4.03 17.21 18.10
CA LEU A 111 2.90 17.06 17.17
C LEU A 111 2.91 15.71 16.45
N LEU A 112 4.08 15.08 16.30
CA LEU A 112 4.22 13.77 15.66
C LEU A 112 3.93 12.57 16.57
N LYS A 113 3.88 12.72 17.90
CA LYS A 113 3.82 11.57 18.83
C LYS A 113 2.71 10.57 18.51
N ASN A 114 1.50 11.09 18.25
CA ASN A 114 0.29 10.29 18.02
C ASN A 114 0.06 9.91 16.55
N LYS A 115 0.99 10.26 15.66
CA LYS A 115 0.90 9.95 14.23
C LYS A 115 1.31 8.52 13.95
N ASN A 116 0.70 7.90 12.94
CA ASN A 116 1.13 6.58 12.52
C ASN A 116 2.49 6.64 11.81
N ILE A 117 3.16 5.49 11.67
CA ILE A 117 4.54 5.47 11.18
C ILE A 117 4.67 5.96 9.72
N LYS A 118 3.64 5.74 8.89
CA LYS A 118 3.60 6.25 7.51
C LYS A 118 3.56 7.78 7.50
N GLU A 119 2.70 8.39 8.31
CA GLU A 119 2.67 9.85 8.46
C GLU A 119 3.99 10.37 9.01
N LYS A 120 4.57 9.70 10.02
CA LYS A 120 5.87 10.10 10.60
C LYS A 120 6.96 10.15 9.54
N ILE A 121 7.12 9.11 8.72
CA ILE A 121 8.12 9.05 7.64
C ILE A 121 8.04 10.31 6.74
N GLU A 122 6.84 10.64 6.26
CA GLU A 122 6.66 11.79 5.37
C GLU A 122 6.98 13.12 6.07
N GLN A 123 6.60 13.25 7.34
CA GLN A 123 6.84 14.47 8.12
C GLN A 123 8.31 14.68 8.47
N TYR A 124 9.03 13.62 8.83
CA TYR A 124 10.47 13.69 9.06
C TYR A 124 11.23 14.07 7.77
N LYS A 125 10.84 13.51 6.61
CA LYS A 125 11.39 13.91 5.31
C LYS A 125 11.12 15.38 4.99
N TYR A 126 9.89 15.83 5.19
CA TYR A 126 9.51 17.22 4.99
C TYR A 126 10.29 18.18 5.90
N LEU A 127 10.42 17.85 7.19
CA LEU A 127 11.14 18.66 8.15
C LEU A 127 12.65 18.70 7.84
N SER A 128 13.25 17.56 7.49
CA SER A 128 14.65 17.45 7.08
C SER A 128 14.98 18.36 5.88
N ASN A 129 14.13 18.31 4.84
CA ASN A 129 14.27 19.17 3.66
C ASN A 129 14.12 20.65 4.02
N SER A 130 13.11 20.98 4.82
CA SER A 130 12.89 22.35 5.29
C SER A 130 14.09 22.89 6.07
N TYR A 131 14.69 22.05 6.92
CA TYR A 131 15.85 22.42 7.73
C TYR A 131 17.11 22.58 6.88
N THR A 132 17.26 21.78 5.82
CA THR A 132 18.31 21.98 4.81
C THR A 132 18.17 23.34 4.10
N SER A 133 16.95 23.74 3.73
CA SER A 133 16.72 25.06 3.13
C SER A 133 16.96 26.22 4.10
N ILE A 134 16.60 26.05 5.37
CA ILE A 134 16.90 27.02 6.43
C ILE A 134 18.41 27.12 6.65
N PHE A 135 19.13 26.01 6.67
CA PHE A 135 20.60 25.99 6.77
C PHE A 135 21.27 26.83 5.69
N GLU A 136 20.86 26.71 4.42
CA GLU A 136 21.40 27.54 3.34
C GLU A 136 21.08 29.03 3.54
N SER A 137 19.91 29.35 4.08
CA SER A 137 19.57 30.71 4.47
C SER A 137 20.45 31.23 5.62
N MET A 138 20.76 30.39 6.61
CA MET A 138 21.65 30.75 7.71
C MET A 138 23.08 31.01 7.24
N LYS A 139 23.58 30.23 6.26
CA LYS A 139 24.86 30.48 5.58
C LYS A 139 24.88 31.84 4.90
N LYS A 140 23.85 32.15 4.12
CA LYS A 140 23.72 33.43 3.39
C LYS A 140 23.86 34.64 4.33
N PHE A 141 23.36 34.54 5.55
CA PHE A 141 23.41 35.63 6.54
C PHE A 141 24.49 35.45 7.62
N ASN A 142 25.39 34.47 7.46
CA ASN A 142 26.52 34.20 8.36
C ASN A 142 26.14 33.98 9.84
N ILE A 143 25.04 33.27 10.10
CA ILE A 143 24.56 32.98 11.47
C ILE A 143 25.17 31.67 11.97
N LYS A 144 26.36 31.74 12.55
CA LYS A 144 27.20 30.57 12.91
C LYS A 144 26.46 29.47 13.69
N ASP A 145 25.71 29.83 14.73
CA ASP A 145 24.99 28.84 15.55
C ASP A 145 23.84 28.18 14.79
N GLY A 146 23.16 28.96 13.94
CA GLY A 146 22.10 28.47 13.07
C GLY A 146 22.66 27.50 12.03
N ILE A 147 23.79 27.83 11.41
CA ILE A 147 24.49 26.95 10.45
C ILE A 147 24.76 25.59 11.09
N LYS A 148 25.44 25.56 12.24
CA LYS A 148 25.75 24.30 12.95
C LYS A 148 24.51 23.50 13.33
N PHE A 149 23.48 24.18 13.84
CA PHE A 149 22.27 23.50 14.29
C PHE A 149 21.48 22.90 13.13
N TYR A 150 21.16 23.68 12.10
CA TYR A 150 20.29 23.23 11.02
C TYR A 150 21.00 22.23 10.09
N GLU A 151 22.33 22.32 9.92
CA GLU A 151 23.11 21.31 9.21
C GLU A 151 23.07 19.94 9.90
N LYS A 152 23.27 19.94 11.22
CA LYS A 152 23.24 18.71 12.01
C LYS A 152 21.82 18.15 12.05
N LYS A 153 20.84 19.00 12.36
CA LYS A 153 19.46 18.56 12.57
C LYS A 153 18.75 18.10 11.31
N SER A 154 19.06 18.66 10.14
CA SER A 154 18.48 18.12 8.90
C SER A 154 18.84 16.65 8.68
N LYS A 155 20.04 16.21 9.09
CA LYS A 155 20.50 14.82 9.02
C LYS A 155 19.99 13.98 10.19
N ASP A 156 20.20 14.44 11.43
CA ASP A 156 19.79 13.74 12.65
C ASP A 156 18.29 13.36 12.63
N LEU A 157 17.44 14.20 12.02
CA LEU A 157 16.00 13.94 11.90
C LEU A 157 15.69 12.62 11.18
N LEU A 158 16.47 12.26 10.16
CA LEU A 158 16.29 11.02 9.40
C LEU A 158 17.10 9.88 10.00
N ASP A 159 18.38 10.14 10.28
CA ASP A 159 19.35 9.10 10.65
C ASP A 159 19.19 8.63 12.10
N ILE A 160 18.65 9.49 12.98
CA ILE A 160 18.53 9.20 14.41
C ILE A 160 17.06 9.20 14.84
N GLU A 161 16.33 10.30 14.63
CA GLU A 161 14.98 10.44 15.20
C GLU A 161 13.98 9.54 14.48
N LEU A 162 13.90 9.59 13.14
CA LEU A 162 13.02 8.68 12.39
C LEU A 162 13.44 7.22 12.57
N PHE A 163 14.75 6.92 12.60
CA PHE A 163 15.22 5.56 12.83
C PHE A 163 14.69 4.97 14.16
N LYS A 164 14.71 5.75 15.25
CA LYS A 164 14.13 5.34 16.54
C LYS A 164 12.62 5.09 16.46
N GLU A 165 11.89 5.92 15.71
CA GLU A 165 10.44 5.74 15.52
C GLU A 165 10.12 4.47 14.73
N LEU A 166 10.90 4.17 13.67
CA LEU A 166 10.79 2.94 12.90
C LEU A 166 11.08 1.72 13.79
N GLU A 167 12.14 1.81 14.59
CA GLU A 167 12.53 0.75 15.53
C GLU A 167 11.48 0.50 16.60
N ASN A 168 10.96 1.56 17.18
CA ASN A 168 9.87 1.47 18.14
C ASN A 168 8.62 0.85 17.51
N TYR A 169 8.30 1.21 16.26
CA TYR A 169 7.16 0.62 15.55
C TYR A 169 7.34 -0.90 15.40
N TYR A 170 8.41 -1.36 14.75
CA TYR A 170 8.51 -2.80 14.43
C TYR A 170 8.75 -3.67 15.67
N LYS A 171 9.28 -3.14 16.77
CA LYS A 171 9.46 -3.89 18.03
C LYS A 171 8.15 -4.10 18.80
N ASN A 172 7.15 -3.25 18.58
CA ASN A 172 5.89 -3.26 19.32
C ASN A 172 4.67 -3.61 18.44
N THR A 173 4.92 -4.04 17.20
CA THR A 173 3.87 -4.40 16.23
C THR A 173 3.61 -5.90 16.23
N TYR A 174 2.33 -6.28 16.11
CA TYR A 174 1.89 -7.68 16.02
C TYR A 174 1.73 -8.19 14.57
N PHE A 175 1.97 -7.31 13.59
CA PHE A 175 1.89 -7.56 12.15
C PHE A 175 0.54 -8.16 11.76
N LYS A 176 -0.52 -7.39 12.00
CA LYS A 176 -1.89 -7.70 11.54
C LYS A 176 -2.08 -7.24 10.11
N LYS A 177 -3.19 -7.63 9.49
CA LYS A 177 -3.51 -7.27 8.10
C LYS A 177 -3.38 -5.77 7.82
N GLU A 178 -3.83 -4.93 8.75
CA GLU A 178 -3.83 -3.47 8.63
C GLU A 178 -2.41 -2.87 8.67
N ASP A 179 -1.45 -3.58 9.28
CA ASP A 179 -0.06 -3.14 9.39
C ASP A 179 0.71 -3.23 8.06
N ALA A 180 0.17 -3.93 7.05
CA ALA A 180 0.82 -4.09 5.75
C ALA A 180 1.13 -2.73 5.09
N VAL A 181 0.19 -1.78 5.15
CA VAL A 181 0.37 -0.43 4.58
C VAL A 181 1.50 0.34 5.25
N PHE A 182 1.70 0.12 6.55
CA PHE A 182 2.77 0.75 7.31
C PHE A 182 4.12 0.14 6.96
N VAL A 183 4.20 -1.19 6.91
CA VAL A 183 5.42 -1.90 6.47
C VAL A 183 5.78 -1.53 5.03
N ASP A 184 4.82 -1.45 4.12
CA ASP A 184 5.04 -0.98 2.75
C ASP A 184 5.64 0.42 2.70
N SER A 185 5.22 1.31 3.60
CA SER A 185 5.76 2.66 3.70
C SER A 185 7.19 2.66 4.25
N ILE A 186 7.47 1.82 5.25
CA ILE A 186 8.81 1.65 5.83
C ILE A 186 9.80 1.10 4.78
N VAL A 187 9.41 0.05 4.05
CA VAL A 187 10.29 -0.56 3.04
C VAL A 187 10.50 0.39 1.86
N SER A 188 9.45 1.08 1.41
CA SER A 188 9.58 2.10 0.37
C SER A 188 10.55 3.21 0.77
N TYR A 189 10.47 3.67 2.03
CA TYR A 189 11.43 4.63 2.56
C TYR A 189 12.84 4.05 2.62
N ALA A 190 13.02 2.86 3.18
CA ALA A 190 14.34 2.22 3.29
C ALA A 190 15.02 2.05 1.92
N ASN A 191 14.27 1.66 0.89
CA ASN A 191 14.78 1.51 -0.47
C ASN A 191 15.21 2.84 -1.12
N SER A 192 14.77 3.99 -0.58
CA SER A 192 15.22 5.31 -1.02
C SER A 192 16.50 5.79 -0.31
N THR A 193 16.99 5.07 0.70
CA THR A 193 18.19 5.43 1.45
C THR A 193 19.39 4.58 1.02
N ALA A 194 20.60 5.09 1.24
CA ALA A 194 21.83 4.33 0.97
C ALA A 194 21.98 3.09 1.87
N ASN A 195 21.40 3.13 3.08
CA ASN A 195 21.53 2.10 4.10
C ASN A 195 20.22 1.31 4.30
N SER A 196 19.57 0.92 3.19
CA SER A 196 18.29 0.19 3.21
C SER A 196 18.30 -1.03 4.15
N SER A 197 19.41 -1.78 4.16
CA SER A 197 19.60 -2.97 5.00
C SER A 197 19.49 -2.70 6.50
N ASP A 198 19.89 -1.52 6.98
CA ASP A 198 19.86 -1.17 8.40
C ASP A 198 18.43 -0.99 8.92
N ILE A 199 17.47 -0.78 8.03
CA ILE A 199 16.04 -0.69 8.34
C ILE A 199 15.34 -2.03 8.05
N ILE A 200 15.59 -2.62 6.88
CA ILE A 200 14.87 -3.83 6.43
C ILE A 200 15.26 -5.05 7.25
N ASN A 201 16.56 -5.26 7.55
CA ASN A 201 16.98 -6.48 8.24
C ASN A 201 16.41 -6.56 9.67
N PRO A 202 16.46 -5.51 10.52
CA PRO A 202 15.84 -5.55 11.84
C PRO A 202 14.32 -5.77 11.80
N LEU A 203 13.64 -5.13 10.85
CA LEU A 203 12.20 -5.33 10.63
C LEU A 203 11.89 -6.79 10.30
N PHE A 204 12.65 -7.38 9.37
CA PHE A 204 12.48 -8.79 9.00
C PHE A 204 12.78 -9.74 10.18
N ILE A 205 13.79 -9.42 11.01
CA ILE A 205 14.06 -10.17 12.25
C ILE A 205 12.84 -10.16 13.18
N GLN A 206 12.15 -9.02 13.32
CA GLN A 206 10.93 -8.97 14.16
C GLN A 206 9.79 -9.79 13.58
N ILE A 207 9.54 -9.69 12.27
CA ILE A 207 8.52 -10.51 11.59
C ILE A 207 8.80 -12.00 11.82
N ASN A 208 10.07 -12.41 11.75
CA ASN A 208 10.50 -13.79 11.93
C ASN A 208 10.41 -14.33 13.36
N ARG A 209 10.06 -13.50 14.35
CA ARG A 209 9.78 -13.97 15.71
C ARG A 209 8.41 -14.64 15.82
N PHE A 210 7.52 -14.37 14.87
CA PHE A 210 6.18 -14.96 14.84
C PHE A 210 6.20 -16.32 14.13
N ASP A 211 5.29 -17.19 14.57
CA ASP A 211 5.12 -18.51 13.97
C ASP A 211 4.31 -18.41 12.66
N PHE A 212 4.95 -18.73 11.53
CA PHE A 212 4.32 -18.72 10.21
C PHE A 212 3.28 -19.82 10.03
N GLY A 213 3.39 -20.93 10.74
CA GLY A 213 2.45 -22.05 10.66
C GLY A 213 1.20 -21.87 11.52
N PHE A 214 1.28 -21.08 12.59
CA PHE A 214 0.21 -20.98 13.59
C PHE A 214 -0.38 -19.58 13.79
N ASN A 215 0.23 -18.52 13.23
CA ASN A 215 -0.30 -17.16 13.37
C ASN A 215 -1.11 -16.72 12.13
N LEU A 216 -2.45 -16.75 12.24
CA LEU A 216 -3.35 -16.29 11.19
C LEU A 216 -3.18 -14.80 10.85
N GLU A 217 -2.95 -13.95 11.83
CA GLU A 217 -2.81 -12.50 11.60
C GLU A 217 -1.56 -12.20 10.79
N LEU A 218 -0.46 -12.88 11.09
CA LEU A 218 0.75 -12.82 10.29
C LEU A 218 0.49 -13.33 8.85
N PHE A 219 -0.22 -14.44 8.69
CA PHE A 219 -0.58 -14.94 7.36
C PHE A 219 -1.35 -13.89 6.55
N LYS A 220 -2.38 -13.28 7.14
CA LYS A 220 -3.17 -12.21 6.50
C LYS A 220 -2.32 -10.98 6.18
N PHE A 221 -1.42 -10.59 7.08
CA PHE A 221 -0.46 -9.50 6.88
C PHE A 221 0.43 -9.77 5.66
N ILE A 222 1.04 -10.96 5.57
CA ILE A 222 1.91 -11.33 4.45
C ILE A 222 1.16 -11.25 3.11
N ARG A 223 -0.11 -11.70 3.08
CA ARG A 223 -0.95 -11.62 1.89
C ARG A 223 -1.40 -10.20 1.54
N ALA A 224 -1.43 -9.28 2.51
CA ALA A 224 -1.81 -7.89 2.31
C ALA A 224 -0.65 -6.97 1.89
N LEU A 225 0.60 -7.42 2.02
CA LEU A 225 1.78 -6.67 1.58
C LEU A 225 1.74 -6.39 0.07
N ASP A 226 2.08 -5.15 -0.32
CA ASP A 226 2.23 -4.78 -1.71
C ASP A 226 3.55 -5.34 -2.27
N LYS A 227 3.44 -6.28 -3.21
CA LYS A 227 4.60 -6.93 -3.87
C LYS A 227 5.59 -5.92 -4.47
N LYS A 228 5.14 -4.76 -4.95
CA LYS A 228 6.02 -3.75 -5.56
C LYS A 228 6.71 -2.88 -4.52
N LYS A 229 6.04 -2.54 -3.42
CA LYS A 229 6.57 -1.65 -2.38
C LYS A 229 7.45 -2.39 -1.38
N SER A 230 7.08 -3.63 -1.07
CA SER A 230 7.73 -4.47 -0.06
C SER A 230 8.39 -5.71 -0.66
N GLU A 231 8.85 -5.65 -1.91
CA GLU A 231 9.28 -6.81 -2.69
C GLU A 231 10.10 -7.82 -1.91
N ARG A 232 11.18 -7.38 -1.24
CA ARG A 232 12.05 -8.27 -0.48
C ARG A 232 11.32 -8.97 0.68
N ILE A 233 10.59 -8.23 1.52
CA ILE A 233 9.84 -8.80 2.65
C ILE A 233 8.73 -9.71 2.13
N PHE A 234 8.00 -9.28 1.10
CA PHE A 234 6.95 -10.05 0.46
C PHE A 234 7.48 -11.40 -0.04
N ILE A 235 8.57 -11.39 -0.82
CA ILE A 235 9.16 -12.61 -1.39
C ILE A 235 9.67 -13.52 -0.27
N GLU A 236 10.44 -13.01 0.68
CA GLU A 236 11.03 -13.83 1.74
C GLU A 236 9.95 -14.44 2.66
N CYS A 237 8.89 -13.68 3.00
CA CYS A 237 7.79 -14.19 3.82
C CYS A 237 6.93 -15.22 3.08
N ASN A 238 6.56 -14.96 1.82
CA ASN A 238 5.77 -15.92 1.04
C ASN A 238 6.58 -17.19 0.78
N LYS A 239 7.88 -17.09 0.50
CA LYS A 239 8.77 -18.26 0.37
C LYS A 239 8.77 -19.12 1.64
N LYS A 240 8.81 -18.51 2.84
CA LYS A 240 8.72 -19.27 4.10
C LYS A 240 7.38 -19.97 4.25
N MET A 241 6.28 -19.30 3.92
CA MET A 241 4.94 -19.89 3.96
C MET A 241 4.80 -21.06 2.97
N ASP A 242 5.24 -20.87 1.73
CA ASP A 242 5.20 -21.90 0.70
C ASP A 242 6.12 -23.07 1.05
N ASN A 243 7.26 -22.83 1.70
CA ASN A 243 8.12 -23.89 2.23
C ASN A 243 7.43 -24.70 3.35
N LEU A 244 6.61 -24.07 4.20
CA LEU A 244 5.84 -24.79 5.21
C LEU A 244 4.75 -25.67 4.59
N LEU A 245 4.10 -25.19 3.51
CA LEU A 245 3.06 -25.92 2.80
C LEU A 245 3.60 -27.04 1.89
N SER A 246 4.84 -26.94 1.43
CA SER A 246 5.48 -27.96 0.58
C SER A 246 6.34 -28.95 1.35
N ASN A 247 6.68 -28.65 2.60
CA ASN A 247 7.41 -29.57 3.47
C ASN A 247 6.47 -30.64 4.04
N GLU A 248 6.79 -31.90 3.79
CA GLU A 248 6.02 -33.07 4.27
C GLU A 248 5.90 -33.13 5.81
N TYR A 249 6.76 -32.44 6.57
CA TYR A 249 6.67 -32.33 8.04
C TYR A 249 6.32 -30.90 8.52
N GLY A 250 6.03 -30.00 7.58
CA GLY A 250 5.61 -28.64 7.88
C GLY A 250 4.27 -28.62 8.60
N LYS A 251 4.15 -27.79 9.65
CA LYS A 251 2.92 -27.68 10.44
C LYS A 251 2.24 -26.35 10.15
N VAL A 252 1.09 -26.42 9.52
CA VAL A 252 0.19 -25.29 9.30
C VAL A 252 -1.12 -25.57 10.04
N SER A 253 -1.52 -24.62 10.87
CA SER A 253 -2.74 -24.70 11.68
C SER A 253 -4.00 -24.79 10.83
N GLU A 254 -5.01 -25.48 11.35
CA GLU A 254 -6.31 -25.62 10.72
C GLU A 254 -6.97 -24.27 10.44
N VAL A 255 -6.72 -23.26 11.28
CA VAL A 255 -7.26 -21.90 11.13
C VAL A 255 -6.71 -21.22 9.88
N ILE A 256 -5.40 -21.38 9.60
CA ILE A 256 -4.78 -20.84 8.36
C ILE A 256 -5.29 -21.61 7.14
N LEU A 257 -5.32 -22.95 7.20
CA LEU A 257 -5.82 -23.77 6.09
C LEU A 257 -7.28 -23.44 5.78
N PHE A 258 -8.11 -23.26 6.80
CA PHE A 258 -9.50 -22.86 6.64
C PHE A 258 -9.63 -21.46 6.02
N TYR A 259 -8.76 -20.52 6.37
CA TYR A 259 -8.70 -19.22 5.71
C TYR A 259 -8.33 -19.37 4.23
N MET A 260 -7.33 -20.19 3.90
CA MET A 260 -6.92 -20.45 2.52
C MET A 260 -8.06 -21.05 1.68
N LEU A 261 -8.77 -22.06 2.22
CA LEU A 261 -9.94 -22.66 1.59
C LEU A 261 -11.08 -21.64 1.32
N LYS A 262 -11.17 -20.56 2.11
CA LYS A 262 -12.18 -19.52 1.92
C LYS A 262 -11.76 -18.43 0.93
N ASN A 263 -10.49 -18.41 0.51
CA ASN A 263 -9.90 -17.31 -0.26
C ASN A 263 -9.29 -17.79 -1.60
N GLY A 264 -9.76 -18.90 -2.17
CA GLY A 264 -9.32 -19.34 -3.50
C GLY A 264 -7.94 -19.99 -3.54
N GLU A 265 -7.45 -20.51 -2.39
CA GLU A 265 -6.18 -21.24 -2.30
C GLU A 265 -6.40 -22.73 -1.99
N GLU A 266 -7.50 -23.31 -2.48
CA GLU A 266 -7.94 -24.68 -2.18
C GLU A 266 -6.91 -25.73 -2.61
N ASP A 267 -6.40 -25.65 -3.83
CA ASP A 267 -5.43 -26.61 -4.38
C ASP A 267 -4.16 -26.72 -3.53
N LYS A 268 -3.72 -25.61 -2.93
CA LYS A 268 -2.56 -25.62 -2.03
C LYS A 268 -2.86 -26.37 -0.74
N VAL A 269 -4.07 -26.21 -0.20
CA VAL A 269 -4.51 -26.92 1.01
C VAL A 269 -4.65 -28.41 0.72
N TYR A 270 -5.26 -28.78 -0.40
CA TYR A 270 -5.38 -30.19 -0.81
C TYR A 270 -4.01 -30.83 -1.00
N THR A 271 -3.10 -30.11 -1.67
CA THR A 271 -1.73 -30.59 -1.87
C THR A 271 -1.02 -30.79 -0.54
N TYR A 272 -1.05 -29.79 0.35
CA TYR A 272 -0.44 -29.86 1.68
C TYR A 272 -0.97 -31.05 2.49
N ILE A 273 -2.29 -31.23 2.56
CA ILE A 273 -2.89 -32.35 3.28
C ILE A 273 -2.49 -33.68 2.66
N SER A 274 -2.46 -33.79 1.33
CA SER A 274 -2.14 -35.06 0.66
C SER A 274 -0.69 -35.52 0.82
N THR A 275 0.24 -34.62 1.15
CA THR A 275 1.69 -34.93 1.27
C THR A 275 2.21 -34.93 2.70
N LEU A 276 1.40 -34.51 3.67
CA LEU A 276 1.80 -34.38 5.08
C LEU A 276 2.13 -35.75 5.71
N LYS A 277 3.35 -35.92 6.24
CA LYS A 277 3.86 -37.12 6.91
C LYS A 277 3.88 -37.05 8.43
N ASP A 278 3.63 -35.89 9.03
CA ASP A 278 3.44 -35.81 10.49
C ASP A 278 2.06 -36.35 10.87
N SER A 279 2.02 -37.61 11.32
CA SER A 279 0.78 -38.31 11.66
C SER A 279 -0.01 -37.65 12.79
N LYS A 280 0.65 -37.04 13.78
CA LYS A 280 -0.04 -36.36 14.89
C LYS A 280 -0.72 -35.08 14.41
N HIS A 281 -0.02 -34.32 13.57
CA HIS A 281 -0.58 -33.11 12.97
C HIS A 281 -1.71 -33.45 12.00
N LEU A 282 -1.49 -34.43 11.11
CA LEU A 282 -2.51 -34.90 10.17
C LEU A 282 -3.76 -35.41 10.91
N GLN A 283 -3.59 -36.15 12.02
CA GLN A 283 -4.70 -36.59 12.86
C GLN A 283 -5.50 -35.42 13.45
N SER A 284 -4.82 -34.34 13.88
CA SER A 284 -5.49 -33.14 14.36
C SER A 284 -6.28 -32.45 13.25
N LEU A 285 -5.67 -32.31 12.07
CA LEU A 285 -6.33 -31.73 10.90
C LEU A 285 -7.53 -32.56 10.47
N TYR A 286 -7.43 -33.90 10.48
CA TYR A 286 -8.54 -34.80 10.18
C TYR A 286 -9.76 -34.52 11.07
N TYR A 287 -9.57 -34.40 12.39
CA TYR A 287 -10.69 -34.13 13.29
C TYR A 287 -11.35 -32.76 13.05
N ASN A 288 -10.58 -31.78 12.58
CA ASN A 288 -11.03 -30.40 12.41
C ASN A 288 -11.54 -30.06 11.00
N LEU A 289 -11.10 -30.80 9.96
CA LEU A 289 -11.36 -30.44 8.57
C LEU A 289 -12.08 -31.55 7.78
N PHE A 290 -11.78 -32.83 8.02
CA PHE A 290 -12.36 -33.93 7.24
C PHE A 290 -13.86 -34.07 7.50
N ALA A 291 -14.65 -34.15 6.42
CA ALA A 291 -16.11 -34.26 6.43
C ALA A 291 -16.80 -33.15 7.25
N LYS A 292 -16.16 -31.99 7.42
CA LYS A 292 -16.72 -30.82 8.13
C LYS A 292 -17.37 -29.80 7.21
N LYS A 293 -17.11 -29.91 5.91
CA LYS A 293 -17.67 -29.05 4.86
C LYS A 293 -18.11 -29.92 3.69
N ASP A 294 -18.98 -29.35 2.87
CA ASP A 294 -19.30 -29.90 1.56
C ASP A 294 -18.16 -29.60 0.57
N ASP A 295 -17.02 -30.27 0.78
CA ASP A 295 -15.82 -30.16 -0.05
C ASP A 295 -15.20 -31.55 -0.22
N ILE A 296 -15.69 -32.27 -1.23
CA ILE A 296 -15.22 -33.62 -1.51
C ILE A 296 -13.73 -33.67 -1.89
N ASN A 297 -13.17 -32.61 -2.47
CA ASN A 297 -11.76 -32.58 -2.85
C ASN A 297 -10.86 -32.49 -1.63
N LEU A 298 -11.28 -31.73 -0.60
CA LEU A 298 -10.62 -31.72 0.69
C LEU A 298 -10.61 -33.12 1.32
N ASP A 299 -11.76 -33.78 1.35
CA ASP A 299 -11.89 -35.11 1.95
C ASP A 299 -11.06 -36.16 1.20
N LEU A 300 -11.09 -36.12 -0.13
CA LEU A 300 -10.25 -36.97 -0.98
C LEU A 300 -8.75 -36.68 -0.80
N SER A 301 -8.36 -35.45 -0.44
CA SER A 301 -6.96 -35.15 -0.15
C SER A 301 -6.45 -35.86 1.11
N PHE A 302 -7.31 -36.05 2.13
CA PHE A 302 -7.01 -36.86 3.31
C PHE A 302 -6.88 -38.35 2.94
N ILE A 303 -7.78 -38.87 2.11
CA ILE A 303 -7.77 -40.27 1.65
C ILE A 303 -6.55 -40.58 0.78
N LYS A 304 -6.13 -39.61 -0.05
CA LYS A 304 -4.92 -39.70 -0.87
C LYS A 304 -3.65 -39.80 -0.02
N ASN A 305 -3.64 -39.29 1.21
CA ASN A 305 -2.46 -39.33 2.06
C ASN A 305 -2.20 -40.75 2.59
N GLU A 306 -0.98 -41.26 2.42
CA GLU A 306 -0.56 -42.61 2.84
C GLU A 306 -0.14 -42.69 4.32
N THR A 307 -0.06 -41.55 5.01
CA THR A 307 0.32 -41.46 6.41
C THR A 307 -0.78 -42.02 7.30
N LYS A 308 -0.45 -43.08 8.03
CA LYS A 308 -1.39 -43.77 8.92
C LYS A 308 -1.85 -42.87 10.07
N ILE A 309 -3.15 -42.70 10.21
CA ILE A 309 -3.80 -42.04 11.34
C ILE A 309 -4.90 -42.98 11.89
N ASN A 310 -5.79 -42.49 12.74
CA ASN A 310 -7.00 -43.18 13.16
C ASN A 310 -8.19 -42.63 12.35
N GLU A 311 -8.27 -43.05 11.10
CA GLU A 311 -9.29 -42.63 10.14
C GLU A 311 -10.54 -43.53 10.14
N LYS A 312 -11.63 -42.99 9.58
CA LYS A 312 -12.85 -43.75 9.22
C LYS A 312 -13.25 -43.51 7.76
N TYR A 313 -12.26 -43.51 6.87
CA TYR A 313 -12.46 -43.15 5.46
C TYR A 313 -13.41 -44.09 4.72
N LYS A 314 -13.39 -45.39 5.01
CA LYS A 314 -14.26 -46.37 4.35
C LYS A 314 -15.75 -46.06 4.59
N ASP A 315 -16.15 -45.98 5.86
CA ASP A 315 -17.55 -45.66 6.23
C ASP A 315 -18.00 -44.33 5.61
N TYR A 316 -17.10 -43.34 5.54
CA TYR A 316 -17.39 -42.06 4.90
C TYR A 316 -17.65 -42.22 3.39
N LEU A 317 -16.75 -42.90 2.67
CA LEU A 317 -16.88 -43.12 1.23
C LEU A 317 -18.12 -43.94 0.88
N ASP A 318 -18.40 -45.01 1.61
CA ASP A 318 -19.60 -45.84 1.41
C ASP A 318 -20.87 -45.01 1.54
N ASN A 319 -20.93 -44.12 2.53
CA ASN A 319 -22.05 -43.19 2.71
C ASN A 319 -22.15 -42.18 1.56
N GLN A 320 -21.04 -41.54 1.17
CA GLN A 320 -21.04 -40.56 0.08
C GLN A 320 -21.50 -41.17 -1.25
N ILE A 321 -21.02 -42.37 -1.57
CA ILE A 321 -21.41 -43.08 -2.80
C ILE A 321 -22.86 -43.55 -2.72
N SER A 322 -23.29 -44.08 -1.57
CA SER A 322 -24.65 -44.57 -1.38
C SER A 322 -25.69 -43.46 -1.42
N LEU A 323 -25.40 -42.29 -0.86
CA LEU A 323 -26.31 -41.13 -0.89
C LEU A 323 -26.38 -40.50 -2.29
N ASN A 324 -25.25 -40.44 -2.99
CA ASN A 324 -25.15 -39.78 -4.29
C ASN A 324 -25.16 -40.76 -5.48
N TRP A 325 -25.68 -41.98 -5.29
CA TRP A 325 -25.57 -43.07 -6.26
C TRP A 325 -26.13 -42.78 -7.66
N LYS A 326 -27.02 -41.79 -7.79
CA LYS A 326 -27.59 -41.35 -9.07
C LYS A 326 -26.72 -40.29 -9.78
N ASP A 327 -25.85 -39.61 -9.06
CA ASP A 327 -24.92 -38.63 -9.63
C ASP A 327 -23.65 -39.35 -10.09
N LEU A 328 -23.69 -39.83 -11.34
CA LEU A 328 -22.60 -40.59 -11.93
C LEU A 328 -21.32 -39.77 -12.04
N ASN A 329 -21.39 -38.46 -12.24
CA ASN A 329 -20.21 -37.61 -12.33
C ASN A 329 -19.51 -37.52 -10.96
N TYR A 330 -20.29 -37.29 -9.91
CA TYR A 330 -19.79 -37.24 -8.54
C TYR A 330 -19.20 -38.58 -8.09
N VAL A 331 -19.92 -39.68 -8.32
CA VAL A 331 -19.43 -41.03 -7.97
C VAL A 331 -18.17 -41.37 -8.77
N ASN A 332 -18.14 -41.08 -10.08
CA ASN A 332 -16.96 -41.28 -10.92
C ASN A 332 -15.74 -40.48 -10.43
N HIS A 333 -15.95 -39.25 -9.96
CA HIS A 333 -14.89 -38.41 -9.39
C HIS A 333 -14.27 -39.03 -8.13
N ILE A 334 -15.11 -39.55 -7.23
CA ILE A 334 -14.65 -40.24 -6.01
C ILE A 334 -13.88 -41.51 -6.36
N ILE A 335 -14.46 -42.42 -7.14
CA ILE A 335 -13.87 -43.75 -7.37
C ILE A 335 -12.54 -43.70 -8.15
N LYS A 336 -12.35 -42.68 -8.99
CA LYS A 336 -11.10 -42.47 -9.75
C LYS A 336 -9.98 -41.83 -8.91
N SER A 337 -10.30 -41.36 -7.71
CA SER A 337 -9.33 -40.70 -6.84
C SER A 337 -8.34 -41.68 -6.22
N ALA A 338 -7.12 -41.20 -5.98
CA ALA A 338 -6.04 -42.01 -5.41
C ALA A 338 -6.44 -42.61 -4.05
N ASN A 339 -6.02 -43.85 -3.80
CA ASN A 339 -6.22 -44.60 -2.55
C ASN A 339 -7.67 -44.94 -2.18
N VAL A 340 -8.66 -44.56 -2.99
CA VAL A 340 -10.07 -44.92 -2.76
C VAL A 340 -10.32 -46.42 -2.90
N VAL A 341 -9.75 -47.07 -3.92
CA VAL A 341 -9.86 -48.54 -4.11
C VAL A 341 -9.30 -49.29 -2.90
N GLN A 342 -8.14 -48.86 -2.41
CA GLN A 342 -7.45 -49.45 -1.27
C GLN A 342 -8.25 -49.26 0.02
N THR A 343 -8.92 -48.11 0.16
CA THR A 343 -9.72 -47.76 1.33
C THR A 343 -11.05 -48.52 1.37
N LEU A 344 -11.78 -48.59 0.25
CA LEU A 344 -13.03 -49.33 0.14
C LEU A 344 -12.79 -50.86 0.19
N GLY A 345 -11.74 -51.31 -0.49
CA GLY A 345 -11.48 -52.71 -0.78
C GLY A 345 -11.97 -53.09 -2.18
N HIS A 346 -11.25 -54.01 -2.84
CA HIS A 346 -11.49 -54.37 -4.23
C HIS A 346 -12.90 -54.92 -4.53
N ALA A 347 -13.50 -55.65 -3.58
CA ALA A 347 -14.83 -56.22 -3.77
C ALA A 347 -15.92 -55.14 -3.82
N ASP A 348 -15.93 -54.25 -2.82
CA ASP A 348 -16.90 -53.16 -2.73
C ASP A 348 -16.73 -52.18 -3.89
N TYR A 349 -15.47 -51.86 -4.23
CA TYR A 349 -15.15 -51.04 -5.39
C TYR A 349 -15.68 -51.61 -6.72
N ARG A 350 -15.56 -52.93 -6.92
CA ARG A 350 -16.07 -53.61 -8.11
C ARG A 350 -17.60 -53.52 -8.22
N ILE A 351 -18.31 -53.71 -7.11
CA ILE A 351 -19.78 -53.58 -7.08
C ILE A 351 -20.21 -52.16 -7.46
N ILE A 352 -19.48 -51.15 -6.97
CA ILE A 352 -19.74 -49.75 -7.31
C ILE A 352 -19.51 -49.50 -8.80
N LEU A 353 -18.40 -50.01 -9.38
CA LEU A 353 -18.13 -49.89 -10.81
C LEU A 353 -19.21 -50.53 -11.68
N GLU A 354 -19.58 -51.78 -11.39
CA GLU A 354 -20.62 -52.51 -12.13
C GLU A 354 -21.96 -51.74 -12.10
N ARG A 355 -22.26 -51.10 -10.97
CA ARG A 355 -23.44 -50.24 -10.84
C ARG A 355 -23.34 -48.96 -11.68
N VAL A 356 -22.19 -48.29 -11.67
CA VAL A 356 -21.94 -47.09 -12.49
C VAL A 356 -22.07 -47.42 -13.96
N GLU A 357 -21.43 -48.49 -14.44
CA GLU A 357 -21.50 -48.93 -15.84
C GLU A 357 -22.94 -49.24 -16.28
N LYS A 358 -23.72 -49.90 -15.41
CA LYS A 358 -25.13 -50.18 -15.67
C LYS A 358 -25.94 -48.89 -15.83
N LEU A 359 -25.76 -47.93 -14.94
CA LEU A 359 -26.49 -46.66 -14.96
C LEU A 359 -26.07 -45.77 -16.14
N GLU A 360 -24.80 -45.76 -16.51
CA GLU A 360 -24.31 -45.07 -17.71
C GLU A 360 -24.95 -45.62 -18.98
N LYS A 361 -25.07 -46.96 -19.08
CA LYS A 361 -25.76 -47.61 -20.18
C LYS A 361 -27.24 -47.26 -20.23
N GLU A 362 -27.94 -47.33 -19.10
CA GLU A 362 -29.35 -46.92 -19.01
C GLU A 362 -29.57 -45.46 -19.43
N LEU A 363 -28.63 -44.57 -19.09
CA LEU A 363 -28.69 -43.16 -19.47
C LEU A 363 -28.51 -42.97 -20.98
N LEU A 364 -27.57 -43.68 -21.59
CA LEU A 364 -27.34 -43.67 -23.04
C LEU A 364 -28.54 -44.24 -23.82
N ASP A 365 -29.10 -45.36 -23.35
CA ASP A 365 -30.28 -45.98 -23.96
C ASP A 365 -31.48 -45.03 -23.92
N ASN A 366 -31.70 -44.37 -22.78
CA ASN A 366 -32.76 -43.37 -22.62
C ASN A 366 -32.58 -42.15 -23.54
N GLN A 367 -31.36 -41.64 -23.72
CA GLN A 367 -31.08 -40.56 -24.67
C GLN A 367 -31.38 -40.99 -26.10
N THR A 368 -31.01 -42.21 -26.47
CA THR A 368 -31.28 -42.77 -27.80
C THR A 368 -32.79 -42.90 -28.04
N ILE A 369 -33.52 -43.42 -27.06
CA ILE A 369 -34.99 -43.54 -27.10
C ILE A 369 -35.65 -42.16 -27.25
N GLN A 370 -35.17 -41.14 -26.53
CA GLN A 370 -35.67 -39.77 -26.67
C GLN A 370 -35.44 -39.19 -28.07
N GLN A 371 -34.26 -39.39 -28.65
CA GLN A 371 -33.97 -38.95 -30.02
C GLN A 371 -34.88 -39.64 -31.04
N VAL A 372 -35.06 -40.96 -30.91
CA VAL A 372 -35.96 -41.73 -31.77
C VAL A 372 -37.41 -41.26 -31.63
N LEU A 373 -37.88 -40.99 -30.41
CA LEU A 373 -39.21 -40.42 -30.15
C LEU A 373 -39.39 -39.04 -30.78
N GLU A 374 -38.36 -38.19 -30.75
CA GLU A 374 -38.41 -36.86 -31.38
C GLU A 374 -38.49 -36.97 -32.92
N ILE A 375 -37.68 -37.85 -33.52
CA ILE A 375 -37.75 -38.14 -34.95
C ILE A 375 -39.13 -38.69 -35.32
N ALA A 376 -39.67 -39.62 -34.53
CA ALA A 376 -41.00 -40.19 -34.75
C ALA A 376 -42.10 -39.12 -34.68
N LYS A 377 -42.05 -38.19 -33.71
CA LYS A 377 -42.99 -37.06 -33.62
C LYS A 377 -42.87 -36.12 -34.82
N ARG A 378 -41.66 -35.82 -35.28
CA ARG A 378 -41.45 -35.01 -36.50
C ARG A 378 -42.03 -35.72 -37.73
N ALA A 379 -41.76 -37.01 -37.90
CA ALA A 379 -42.32 -37.82 -38.99
C ALA A 379 -43.85 -37.87 -38.95
N GLU A 380 -44.45 -38.02 -37.76
CA GLU A 380 -45.90 -37.99 -37.58
C GLU A 380 -46.49 -36.62 -37.98
N THR A 381 -45.82 -35.53 -37.61
CA THR A 381 -46.24 -34.15 -37.97
C THR A 381 -46.22 -33.96 -39.48
N ILE A 382 -45.14 -34.35 -40.15
CA ILE A 382 -45.00 -34.30 -41.61
C ILE A 382 -46.09 -35.17 -42.28
N ALA A 383 -46.36 -36.37 -41.77
CA ALA A 383 -47.40 -37.24 -42.30
C ALA A 383 -48.80 -36.63 -42.16
N LYS A 384 -49.08 -35.96 -41.03
CA LYS A 384 -50.35 -35.24 -40.80
C LYS A 384 -50.48 -34.04 -41.75
N GLU A 385 -49.42 -33.27 -41.95
CA GLU A 385 -49.39 -32.15 -42.91
C GLU A 385 -49.59 -32.63 -44.35
N ALA A 386 -48.88 -33.67 -44.78
CA ALA A 386 -49.03 -34.27 -46.10
C ALA A 386 -50.46 -34.79 -46.32
N LYS A 387 -51.06 -35.42 -45.31
CA LYS A 387 -52.45 -35.88 -45.34
C LYS A 387 -53.45 -34.72 -45.41
N ALA A 388 -53.17 -33.59 -44.75
CA ALA A 388 -53.99 -32.39 -44.83
C ALA A 388 -53.90 -31.75 -46.24
N ILE A 389 -52.70 -31.63 -46.80
CA ILE A 389 -52.48 -31.15 -48.17
C ILE A 389 -53.19 -32.04 -49.20
N ALA A 390 -53.10 -33.36 -49.03
CA ALA A 390 -53.77 -34.33 -49.90
C ALA A 390 -55.31 -34.26 -49.80
N ARG A 391 -55.86 -33.75 -48.69
CA ARG A 391 -57.31 -33.54 -48.51
C ARG A 391 -57.79 -32.16 -48.96
N SER A 392 -56.89 -31.21 -49.18
CA SER A 392 -57.19 -29.85 -49.67
C SER A 392 -57.09 -29.69 -51.19
N LYS A 393 -56.67 -30.75 -51.90
CA LYS A 393 -56.83 -30.91 -53.35
C LYS A 393 -58.04 -31.78 -53.61
#